data_AF-A0A944AQA1-F1
#
_entry.id   AF-A0A944AQA1-F1
#
_cell.length_a   1.000
_cell.length_b   1.000
_cell.length_c   1.000
_cell.angle_alpha   90.00
_cell.angle_beta   90.00
_cell.angle_gamma   90.00
#
_symmetry.space_group_name_H-M   'P 1'
#
loop_
_entity.id
_entity.type
_entity.pdbx_description
1 polymer ?
#
loop_
_entity_poly.entity_id
_entity_poly.type
_entity_poly.pdbx_seq_one_letter_code
_entity_poly.pdbx_strand_id
1 'polypeptide(L)'
;MAKLTVAELKERIANNDKSINEESAYEAALELYHIDANTVACAILGKLAKKQDHKKELTAALTIDELKRNLASPIPGIRKTTAVLMGNIGASEYSRPIIEALKREEYRYVRPSMLLALGAIGDTAAVAFVQSYRVEEPKDETEVKHAEAEKEAVRLVLGRTVHGVHAHFSGLSKPHSVELRCANMLGGQLAEELSDIGIEPIREFSNGVLVETNDMQSLFEARCFSDALFPIRRDVSLNAAAIGGSAKKFLFELMDSSTDARPPYRYRIDMPNTVTNKAALASEIASVLDSPELLNSPSFYDIELKIEIIGAPDRCALYAKLCCVKDNRFNYRKEMLPASIAPSTAAAVLRLASDELHSRARVLDPFCGTGTMLIERSKLSPCGALTGVDITPKAIDKAKVNAAAADVDIELICKDCIKFRASEPYDEVIANMPFGLRVGSHEINDRLYAQFLKKLPEWLKPGGIALLYTMEYTLLKRLIAEQNEMELLSRKRTEAGGLLPTVFLLRRK
;
A
#
# COMPACT_ATOMS: atom_id res chain seq x y z
N MET A 1 10.63 -17.47 -20.34
CA MET A 1 9.69 -17.33 -21.47
C MET A 1 10.49 -17.38 -22.75
N ALA A 2 9.94 -17.90 -23.85
CA ALA A 2 10.63 -17.87 -25.15
C ALA A 2 10.71 -16.42 -25.65
N LYS A 3 11.87 -16.02 -26.20
CA LYS A 3 12.08 -14.68 -26.76
C LYS A 3 11.54 -14.64 -28.20
N LEU A 4 10.97 -13.51 -28.59
CA LEU A 4 10.50 -13.25 -29.94
C LEU A 4 11.67 -12.84 -30.84
N THR A 5 11.61 -13.25 -32.11
CA THR A 5 12.45 -12.73 -33.20
C THR A 5 11.83 -11.46 -33.82
N VAL A 6 12.61 -10.68 -34.57
CA VAL A 6 12.11 -9.49 -35.29
C VAL A 6 11.00 -9.86 -36.27
N ALA A 7 11.10 -10.99 -36.96
CA ALA A 7 10.09 -11.46 -37.92
C ALA A 7 8.75 -11.76 -37.23
N GLU A 8 8.78 -12.51 -36.12
CA GLU A 8 7.58 -12.82 -35.33
C GLU A 8 6.97 -11.56 -34.73
N LEU A 9 7.79 -10.62 -34.25
CA LEU A 9 7.30 -9.34 -33.74
C LEU A 9 6.63 -8.52 -34.85
N LYS A 10 7.22 -8.43 -36.05
CA LYS A 10 6.61 -7.74 -37.20
C LYS A 10 5.28 -8.36 -37.60
N GLU A 11 5.18 -9.68 -37.63
CA GLU A 11 3.94 -10.39 -37.94
C GLU A 11 2.85 -10.10 -36.90
N ARG A 12 3.18 -10.16 -35.61
CA ARG A 12 2.23 -9.82 -34.53
C ARG A 12 1.78 -8.37 -34.58
N ILE A 13 2.69 -7.45 -34.89
CA ILE A 13 2.37 -6.03 -35.09
C ILE A 13 1.41 -5.86 -36.27
N ALA A 14 1.66 -6.53 -37.40
CA ALA A 14 0.79 -6.47 -38.58
C ALA A 14 -0.61 -7.01 -38.28
N ASN A 15 -0.71 -8.03 -37.42
CA ASN A 15 -1.97 -8.62 -36.96
C ASN A 15 -2.65 -7.84 -35.82
N ASN A 16 -2.09 -6.70 -35.38
CA ASN A 16 -2.59 -5.88 -34.27
C ASN A 16 -2.79 -6.70 -32.97
N ASP A 17 -1.88 -7.65 -32.70
CA ASP A 17 -1.92 -8.51 -31.53
C ASP A 17 -1.70 -7.69 -30.24
N LYS A 18 -2.76 -7.58 -29.42
CA LYS A 18 -2.71 -6.86 -28.14
C LYS A 18 -2.09 -7.68 -27.00
N SER A 19 -1.77 -8.95 -27.24
CA SER A 19 -1.26 -9.90 -26.24
C SER A 19 0.28 -10.03 -26.24
N ILE A 20 0.98 -9.18 -27.00
CA ILE A 20 2.44 -9.16 -27.03
C ILE A 20 2.98 -8.94 -25.61
N ASN A 21 3.70 -9.93 -25.09
CA ASN A 21 4.37 -9.85 -23.81
C ASN A 21 5.67 -9.04 -23.97
N GLU A 22 5.76 -7.90 -23.27
CA GLU A 22 6.88 -6.97 -23.46
C GLU A 22 8.25 -7.59 -23.14
N GLU A 23 8.35 -8.40 -22.09
CA GLU A 23 9.61 -9.05 -21.67
C GLU A 23 10.14 -10.00 -22.75
N SER A 24 9.26 -10.82 -23.35
CA SER A 24 9.64 -11.69 -24.45
C SER A 24 10.02 -10.94 -25.73
N ALA A 25 9.51 -9.72 -25.90
CA ALA A 25 9.69 -8.90 -27.10
C ALA A 25 10.90 -7.97 -27.04
N TYR A 26 11.59 -7.86 -25.90
CA TYR A 26 12.61 -6.82 -25.67
C TYR A 26 13.70 -6.76 -26.76
N GLU A 27 14.37 -7.88 -27.03
CA GLU A 27 15.48 -7.93 -28.00
C GLU A 27 15.01 -7.61 -29.42
N ALA A 28 13.91 -8.23 -29.85
CA ALA A 28 13.30 -7.96 -31.15
C ALA A 28 12.80 -6.51 -31.28
N ALA A 29 12.27 -5.92 -30.22
CA ALA A 29 11.81 -4.54 -30.22
C ALA A 29 12.99 -3.57 -30.29
N LEU A 30 14.11 -3.87 -29.61
CA LEU A 30 15.32 -3.05 -29.68
C LEU A 30 15.94 -3.10 -31.08
N GLU A 31 16.06 -4.28 -31.66
CA GLU A 31 16.57 -4.44 -33.03
C GLU A 31 15.64 -3.76 -34.05
N LEU A 32 14.32 -3.97 -33.94
CA LEU A 32 13.34 -3.33 -34.81
C LEU A 32 13.36 -1.79 -34.68
N TYR A 33 13.58 -1.28 -33.47
CA TYR A 33 13.74 0.15 -33.24
C TYR A 33 14.94 0.72 -34.01
N HIS A 34 16.08 0.04 -34.00
CA HIS A 34 17.27 0.47 -34.74
C HIS A 34 17.10 0.38 -36.27
N ILE A 35 16.26 -0.54 -36.76
CA ILE A 35 16.02 -0.72 -38.20
C ILE A 35 15.19 0.44 -38.79
N ASP A 36 14.04 0.77 -38.19
CA ASP A 36 13.08 1.71 -38.80
C ASP A 36 12.35 2.61 -37.80
N ALA A 37 12.81 2.69 -36.55
CA ALA A 37 12.16 3.45 -35.47
C ALA A 37 10.67 3.11 -35.32
N ASN A 38 10.31 1.83 -35.49
CA ASN A 38 8.92 1.37 -35.43
C ASN A 38 8.17 1.91 -34.20
N THR A 39 6.98 2.46 -34.42
CA THR A 39 6.19 3.10 -33.36
C THR A 39 5.80 2.10 -32.26
N VAL A 40 5.47 0.86 -32.62
CA VAL A 40 5.07 -0.19 -31.67
C VAL A 40 6.29 -0.70 -30.90
N ALA A 41 7.41 -0.92 -31.58
CA ALA A 41 8.66 -1.30 -30.93
C ALA A 41 9.08 -0.24 -29.90
N CYS A 42 9.09 1.04 -30.30
CA CYS A 42 9.39 2.14 -29.38
C CYS A 42 8.42 2.20 -28.18
N ALA A 43 7.15 1.88 -28.37
CA ALA A 43 6.18 1.82 -27.28
C ALA A 43 6.44 0.65 -26.30
N ILE A 44 6.84 -0.52 -26.82
CA ILE A 44 7.25 -1.68 -26.00
C ILE A 44 8.47 -1.30 -25.15
N LEU A 45 9.52 -0.76 -25.77
CA LEU A 45 10.71 -0.29 -25.06
C LEU A 45 10.35 0.77 -24.01
N GLY A 46 9.45 1.69 -24.34
CA GLY A 46 8.97 2.71 -23.42
C GLY A 46 8.29 2.12 -22.19
N LYS A 47 7.50 1.05 -22.33
CA LYS A 47 6.89 0.37 -21.16
C LYS A 47 7.95 -0.32 -20.31
N LEU A 48 8.91 -1.01 -20.93
CA LEU A 48 9.98 -1.72 -20.23
C LEU A 48 10.92 -0.76 -19.48
N ALA A 49 11.18 0.43 -20.01
CA ALA A 49 12.01 1.46 -19.38
C ALA A 49 11.51 1.90 -17.98
N LYS A 50 10.26 1.58 -17.60
CA LYS A 50 9.75 1.81 -16.24
C LYS A 50 10.36 0.88 -15.19
N LYS A 51 10.98 -0.23 -15.60
CA LYS A 51 11.67 -1.19 -14.74
C LYS A 51 13.14 -0.82 -14.64
N GLN A 52 13.68 -0.81 -13.41
CA GLN A 52 15.03 -0.30 -13.14
C GLN A 52 16.14 -1.06 -13.92
N ASP A 53 15.98 -2.36 -14.15
CA ASP A 53 16.96 -3.16 -14.89
C ASP A 53 16.99 -2.78 -16.37
N HIS A 54 15.83 -2.80 -17.03
CA HIS A 54 15.68 -2.41 -18.44
C HIS A 54 16.06 -0.95 -18.68
N LYS A 55 15.81 -0.08 -17.70
CA LYS A 55 16.21 1.33 -17.76
C LYS A 55 17.72 1.48 -17.98
N LYS A 56 18.54 0.71 -17.26
CA LYS A 56 20.00 0.74 -17.41
C LYS A 56 20.43 0.21 -18.78
N GLU A 57 19.85 -0.89 -19.22
CA GLU A 57 20.15 -1.51 -20.52
C GLU A 57 19.81 -0.56 -21.68
N LEU A 58 18.62 0.04 -21.66
CA LEU A 58 18.18 1.00 -22.67
C LEU A 58 19.02 2.28 -22.68
N THR A 59 19.49 2.73 -21.51
CA THR A 59 20.40 3.88 -21.42
C THR A 59 21.75 3.58 -22.09
N ALA A 60 22.22 2.33 -22.03
CA ALA A 60 23.46 1.93 -22.68
C ALA A 60 23.27 1.65 -24.19
N ALA A 61 22.10 1.16 -24.59
CA ALA A 61 21.81 0.74 -25.97
C ALA A 61 21.42 1.89 -26.90
N LEU A 62 20.79 2.95 -26.38
CA LEU A 62 20.25 4.05 -27.19
C LEU A 62 21.13 5.29 -27.10
N THR A 63 21.47 5.86 -28.26
CA THR A 63 22.24 7.11 -28.31
C THR A 63 21.34 8.34 -28.34
N ILE A 64 21.78 9.45 -27.75
CA ILE A 64 21.03 10.70 -27.79
C ILE A 64 20.80 11.21 -29.22
N ASP A 65 21.73 10.97 -30.15
CA ASP A 65 21.61 11.41 -31.54
C ASP A 65 20.56 10.60 -32.31
N GLU A 66 20.44 9.30 -32.04
CA GLU A 66 19.34 8.48 -32.57
C GLU A 66 17.98 8.97 -32.06
N LEU A 67 17.86 9.24 -30.76
CA LEU A 67 16.64 9.77 -30.15
C LEU A 67 16.26 11.15 -30.73
N LYS A 68 17.24 12.04 -30.93
CA LYS A 68 17.04 13.35 -31.58
C LYS A 68 16.53 13.23 -33.01
N ARG A 69 17.09 12.29 -33.81
CA ARG A 69 16.60 12.00 -35.17
C ARG A 69 15.14 11.54 -35.14
N ASN A 70 14.79 10.67 -34.19
CA ASN A 70 13.43 10.16 -34.05
C ASN A 70 12.43 11.23 -33.56
N LEU A 71 12.86 12.16 -32.70
CA LEU A 71 12.09 13.37 -32.36
C LEU A 71 11.95 14.37 -33.53
N ALA A 72 12.71 14.21 -34.61
CA ALA A 72 12.59 14.98 -35.84
C ALA A 72 11.89 14.19 -36.97
N SER A 73 11.39 12.98 -36.68
CA SER A 73 10.73 12.13 -37.68
C SER A 73 9.52 12.82 -38.30
N PRO A 74 9.26 12.65 -39.61
CA PRO A 74 8.03 13.14 -40.24
C PRO A 74 6.77 12.45 -39.69
N ILE A 75 6.93 11.27 -39.08
CA ILE A 75 5.81 10.47 -38.53
C ILE A 75 5.54 10.91 -37.08
N PRO A 76 4.38 11.52 -36.76
CA PRO A 76 4.14 12.04 -35.41
C PRO A 76 4.04 10.95 -34.34
N GLY A 77 3.61 9.74 -34.73
CA GLY A 77 3.62 8.56 -33.86
C GLY A 77 5.00 8.22 -33.32
N ILE A 78 6.05 8.32 -34.14
CA ILE A 78 7.44 8.07 -33.74
C ILE A 78 7.91 9.16 -32.78
N ARG A 79 7.62 10.43 -33.06
CA ARG A 79 7.97 11.54 -32.16
C ARG A 79 7.33 11.36 -30.77
N LYS A 80 6.04 11.00 -30.75
CA LYS A 80 5.28 10.71 -29.53
C LYS A 80 5.91 9.59 -28.71
N THR A 81 6.12 8.42 -29.30
CA THR A 81 6.63 7.25 -28.57
C THR A 81 8.09 7.43 -28.16
N THR A 82 8.89 8.13 -28.96
CA THR A 82 10.28 8.51 -28.63
C THR A 82 10.32 9.40 -27.40
N ALA A 83 9.47 10.44 -27.34
CA ALA A 83 9.38 11.29 -26.16
C ALA A 83 8.97 10.49 -24.90
N VAL A 84 8.00 9.57 -25.01
CA VAL A 84 7.61 8.70 -23.90
C VAL A 84 8.76 7.80 -23.44
N LEU A 85 9.50 7.20 -24.38
CA LEU A 85 10.67 6.39 -24.06
C LEU A 85 11.74 7.21 -23.33
N MET A 86 12.08 8.39 -23.85
CA MET A 86 13.03 9.32 -23.21
C MET A 86 12.56 9.73 -21.80
N GLY A 87 11.27 10.02 -21.63
CA GLY A 87 10.69 10.35 -20.33
C GLY A 87 10.80 9.22 -19.31
N ASN A 88 10.56 7.97 -19.73
CA ASN A 88 10.66 6.81 -18.85
C ASN A 88 12.13 6.45 -18.53
N ILE A 89 13.06 6.69 -19.45
CA ILE A 89 14.51 6.61 -19.17
C ILE A 89 14.94 7.76 -18.24
N GLY A 90 14.39 8.96 -18.38
CA GLY A 90 14.53 10.03 -17.40
C GLY A 90 15.95 10.62 -17.28
N ALA A 91 16.78 10.58 -18.33
CA ALA A 91 18.09 11.23 -18.31
C ALA A 91 17.95 12.74 -18.54
N SER A 92 18.60 13.58 -17.72
CA SER A 92 18.47 15.04 -17.79
C SER A 92 18.89 15.65 -19.13
N GLU A 93 19.83 15.03 -19.84
CA GLU A 93 20.25 15.47 -21.18
C GLU A 93 19.12 15.40 -22.23
N TYR A 94 18.03 14.67 -21.96
CA TYR A 94 16.88 14.51 -22.85
C TYR A 94 15.90 15.67 -22.81
N SER A 95 15.90 16.48 -21.76
CA SER A 95 14.95 17.60 -21.61
C SER A 95 15.06 18.62 -22.73
N ARG A 96 16.28 19.03 -23.08
CA ARG A 96 16.49 20.03 -24.12
C ARG A 96 16.02 19.56 -25.51
N PRO A 97 16.39 18.36 -26.00
CA PRO A 97 15.83 17.80 -27.24
C PRO A 97 14.30 17.74 -27.27
N ILE A 98 13.66 17.33 -26.17
CA ILE A 98 12.19 17.25 -26.10
C ILE A 98 11.57 18.65 -26.14
N ILE A 99 12.14 19.62 -25.43
CA ILE A 99 11.70 21.03 -25.47
C ILE A 99 11.79 21.58 -26.90
N GLU A 100 12.91 21.37 -27.58
CA GLU A 100 13.12 21.82 -28.96
C GLU A 100 12.14 21.14 -29.93
N ALA A 101 11.85 19.84 -29.74
CA ALA A 101 10.85 19.12 -30.51
C ALA A 101 9.42 19.62 -30.26
N LEU A 102 9.06 19.89 -29.00
CA LEU A 102 7.72 20.37 -28.61
C LEU A 102 7.44 21.78 -29.14
N LYS A 103 8.46 22.66 -29.22
CA LYS A 103 8.33 24.02 -29.79
C LYS A 103 7.94 24.01 -31.27
N ARG A 104 8.31 22.97 -32.02
CA ARG A 104 7.98 22.80 -33.46
C ARG A 104 6.87 21.77 -33.72
N GLU A 105 6.25 21.23 -32.67
CA GLU A 105 5.27 20.14 -32.81
C GLU A 105 3.91 20.69 -33.25
N GLU A 106 3.51 20.36 -34.47
CA GLU A 106 2.25 20.81 -35.09
C GLU A 106 1.06 19.92 -34.69
N TYR A 107 1.28 18.67 -34.29
CA TYR A 107 0.20 17.72 -33.99
C TYR A 107 -0.15 17.74 -32.50
N ARG A 108 -1.31 18.31 -32.17
CA ARG A 108 -1.76 18.48 -30.77
C ARG A 108 -1.82 17.18 -29.96
N TYR A 109 -2.13 16.04 -30.59
CA TYR A 109 -2.19 14.75 -29.88
C TYR A 109 -0.83 14.21 -29.42
N VAL A 110 0.28 14.78 -29.92
CA VAL A 110 1.66 14.42 -29.53
C VAL A 110 2.11 15.22 -28.30
N ARG A 111 1.72 16.50 -28.24
CA ARG A 111 2.16 17.48 -27.23
C ARG A 111 1.97 17.01 -25.78
N PRO A 112 0.81 16.42 -25.37
CA PRO A 112 0.64 15.89 -24.02
C PRO A 112 1.71 14.86 -23.63
N SER A 113 2.13 14.00 -24.57
CA SER A 113 3.14 12.97 -24.27
C SER A 113 4.53 13.57 -24.10
N MET A 114 4.88 14.61 -24.86
CA MET A 114 6.14 15.35 -24.69
C MET A 114 6.15 16.13 -23.37
N LEU A 115 5.05 16.78 -23.00
CA LEU A 115 4.89 17.46 -21.71
C LEU A 115 5.05 16.48 -20.53
N LEU A 116 4.35 15.34 -20.58
CA LEU A 116 4.47 14.30 -19.55
C LEU A 116 5.88 13.70 -19.48
N ALA A 117 6.57 13.57 -20.61
CA ALA A 117 7.96 13.13 -20.64
C ALA A 117 8.90 14.13 -19.96
N LEU A 118 8.73 15.43 -20.21
CA LEU A 118 9.46 16.48 -19.48
C LEU A 118 9.20 16.42 -17.98
N GLY A 119 7.94 16.21 -17.57
CA GLY A 119 7.61 16.04 -16.16
C GLY A 119 8.13 14.75 -15.53
N ALA A 120 8.38 13.70 -16.32
CA ALA A 120 9.00 12.47 -15.85
C ALA A 120 10.52 12.63 -15.67
N ILE A 121 11.19 13.44 -16.51
CA ILE A 121 12.60 13.79 -16.34
C ILE A 121 12.78 14.75 -15.16
N GLY A 122 11.93 15.77 -15.05
CA GLY A 122 11.78 16.61 -13.86
C GLY A 122 12.97 17.52 -13.53
N ASP A 123 13.93 17.71 -14.45
CA ASP A 123 15.04 18.63 -14.24
C ASP A 123 14.62 20.11 -14.32
N THR A 124 15.51 21.02 -13.88
CA THR A 124 15.23 22.46 -13.81
C THR A 124 14.78 23.05 -15.14
N ALA A 125 15.34 22.58 -16.27
CA ALA A 125 14.99 23.10 -17.59
C ALA A 125 13.59 22.62 -18.03
N ALA A 126 13.27 21.36 -17.80
CA ALA A 126 11.95 20.78 -18.05
C ALA A 126 10.87 21.48 -17.22
N VAL A 127 11.11 21.66 -15.91
CA VAL A 127 10.19 22.37 -15.01
C VAL A 127 9.94 23.81 -15.45
N ALA A 128 11.00 24.58 -15.66
CA ALA A 128 10.89 25.98 -16.07
C ALA A 128 10.13 26.13 -17.40
N PHE A 129 10.39 25.23 -18.36
CA PHE A 129 9.67 25.24 -19.62
C PHE A 129 8.17 25.01 -19.42
N VAL A 130 7.78 23.96 -18.68
CA VAL A 130 6.36 23.64 -18.46
C VAL A 130 5.64 24.73 -17.66
N GLN A 131 6.31 25.42 -16.72
CA GLN A 131 5.76 26.59 -16.02
C GLN A 131 5.46 27.77 -16.94
N SER A 132 6.33 28.01 -17.91
CA SER A 132 6.15 29.06 -18.92
C SER A 132 5.17 28.66 -20.04
N TYR A 133 4.86 27.37 -20.16
CA TYR A 133 4.05 26.84 -21.24
C TYR A 133 2.61 27.32 -21.16
N ARG A 134 2.03 27.68 -22.30
CA ARG A 134 0.64 28.10 -22.44
C ARG A 134 -0.01 27.23 -23.50
N VAL A 135 -1.13 26.61 -23.13
CA VAL A 135 -1.90 25.80 -24.08
C VAL A 135 -2.70 26.75 -24.96
N GLU A 136 -2.52 26.62 -26.28
CA GLU A 136 -3.29 27.41 -27.25
C GLU A 136 -4.76 26.99 -27.24
N GLU A 137 -5.67 27.95 -27.44
CA GLU A 137 -7.09 27.65 -27.56
C GLU A 137 -7.36 26.81 -28.83
N PRO A 138 -8.31 25.85 -28.77
CA PRO A 138 -8.63 25.00 -29.90
C PRO A 138 -9.19 25.83 -31.06
N LYS A 139 -8.76 25.52 -32.28
CA LYS A 139 -9.23 26.23 -33.48
C LYS A 139 -10.62 25.78 -33.93
N ASP A 140 -10.98 24.55 -33.61
CA ASP A 140 -12.26 23.92 -33.95
C ASP A 140 -12.62 22.82 -32.93
N GLU A 141 -13.83 22.25 -33.07
CA GLU A 141 -14.35 21.21 -32.17
C GLU A 141 -13.48 19.94 -32.13
N THR A 142 -12.77 19.62 -33.21
CA THR A 142 -11.94 18.40 -33.27
C THR A 142 -10.68 18.51 -32.42
N GLU A 143 -10.22 19.74 -32.15
CA GLU A 143 -9.06 20.01 -31.30
C GLU A 143 -9.37 20.10 -29.81
N VAL A 144 -10.65 20.28 -29.42
CA VAL A 144 -11.05 20.52 -28.01
C VAL A 144 -10.50 19.43 -27.09
N LYS A 145 -10.72 18.15 -27.46
CA LYS A 145 -10.21 17.00 -26.68
C LYS A 145 -8.69 17.00 -26.54
N HIS A 146 -7.97 17.44 -27.56
CA HIS A 146 -6.51 17.49 -27.55
C HIS A 146 -6.00 18.66 -26.71
N ALA A 147 -6.66 19.83 -26.77
CA ALA A 147 -6.37 20.98 -25.93
C ALA A 147 -6.62 20.66 -24.44
N GLU A 148 -7.71 19.96 -24.11
CA GLU A 148 -7.99 19.49 -22.75
C GLU A 148 -6.93 18.51 -22.25
N ALA A 149 -6.54 17.54 -23.07
CA ALA A 149 -5.47 16.59 -22.72
C ALA A 149 -4.12 17.29 -22.50
N GLU A 150 -3.85 18.37 -23.25
CA GLU A 150 -2.66 19.20 -23.10
C GLU A 150 -2.71 20.05 -21.82
N LYS A 151 -3.85 20.69 -21.52
CA LYS A 151 -4.11 21.41 -20.26
C LYS A 151 -3.93 20.47 -19.06
N GLU A 152 -4.47 19.26 -19.14
CA GLU A 152 -4.31 18.24 -18.10
C GLU A 152 -2.86 17.78 -17.97
N ALA A 153 -2.13 17.58 -19.07
CA ALA A 153 -0.71 17.23 -19.02
C ALA A 153 0.11 18.32 -18.30
N VAL A 154 -0.12 19.61 -18.63
CA VAL A 154 0.53 20.72 -17.91
C VAL A 154 0.16 20.70 -16.42
N ARG A 155 -1.12 20.55 -16.08
CA ARG A 155 -1.60 20.49 -14.70
C ARG A 155 -0.91 19.35 -13.91
N LEU A 156 -0.85 18.16 -14.49
CA LEU A 156 -0.21 16.99 -13.88
C LEU A 156 1.28 17.19 -13.68
N VAL A 157 1.98 17.73 -14.67
CA VAL A 157 3.41 17.99 -14.57
C VAL A 157 3.68 19.08 -13.53
N LEU A 158 2.95 20.20 -13.57
CA LEU A 158 3.11 21.26 -12.59
C LEU A 158 2.82 20.75 -11.17
N GLY A 159 1.78 19.95 -10.98
CA GLY A 159 1.49 19.29 -9.70
C GLY A 159 2.63 18.39 -9.20
N ARG A 160 3.40 17.77 -10.11
CA ARG A 160 4.63 17.01 -9.78
C ARG A 160 5.84 17.91 -9.56
N THR A 161 5.98 19.02 -10.27
CA THR A 161 7.09 19.98 -10.01
C THR A 161 6.91 20.74 -8.71
N VAL A 162 5.68 20.77 -8.17
CA VAL A 162 5.34 21.13 -6.80
C VAL A 162 5.54 19.93 -5.85
N HIS A 163 6.44 18.99 -6.18
CA HIS A 163 7.10 18.16 -5.17
C HIS A 163 8.04 19.03 -4.32
N GLY A 164 7.47 20.04 -3.67
CA GLY A 164 8.02 20.62 -2.46
C GLY A 164 7.96 19.61 -1.34
N VAL A 165 8.60 19.94 -0.22
CA VAL A 165 8.61 19.10 0.98
C VAL A 165 7.17 18.79 1.41
N HIS A 166 6.93 17.59 1.96
CA HIS A 166 5.67 17.27 2.63
C HIS A 166 5.36 18.36 3.67
N ALA A 167 4.08 18.68 3.86
CA ALA A 167 3.68 19.59 4.92
C ALA A 167 4.19 19.02 6.25
N HIS A 168 4.85 19.85 7.06
CA HIS A 168 5.30 19.41 8.37
C HIS A 168 4.18 19.64 9.37
N PHE A 169 3.76 18.55 10.03
CA PHE A 169 2.73 18.60 11.06
C PHE A 169 3.27 19.27 12.31
N SER A 170 2.62 20.36 12.74
CA SER A 170 3.04 21.17 13.89
C SER A 170 2.18 20.95 15.14
N GLY A 171 1.24 20.01 15.12
CA GLY A 171 0.31 19.71 16.22
C GLY A 171 -1.11 20.17 15.92
N LEU A 172 -2.07 19.82 16.78
CA LEU A 172 -3.45 20.30 16.68
C LEU A 172 -3.66 21.48 17.62
N SER A 173 -4.09 22.63 17.08
CA SER A 173 -4.34 23.85 17.86
C SER A 173 -5.48 23.74 18.88
N LYS A 174 -6.36 22.74 18.74
CA LYS A 174 -7.49 22.45 19.62
C LYS A 174 -7.77 20.93 19.62
N PRO A 175 -8.53 20.42 20.60
CA PRO A 175 -9.03 19.05 20.56
C PRO A 175 -9.88 18.77 19.31
N HIS A 176 -9.69 17.59 18.73
CA HIS A 176 -10.46 17.07 17.62
C HIS A 176 -10.95 15.66 17.93
N SER A 177 -12.16 15.36 17.46
CA SER A 177 -12.69 14.01 17.37
C SER A 177 -11.88 13.19 16.36
N VAL A 178 -11.35 12.05 16.79
CA VAL A 178 -10.57 11.11 15.96
C VAL A 178 -11.11 9.70 16.15
N GLU A 179 -11.53 9.07 15.04
CA GLU A 179 -11.88 7.66 15.00
C GLU A 179 -10.62 6.83 14.72
N LEU A 180 -10.17 6.08 15.72
CA LEU A 180 -9.11 5.09 15.61
C LEU A 180 -9.70 3.78 15.08
N ARG A 181 -9.28 3.32 13.90
CA ARG A 181 -9.77 2.09 13.26
C ARG A 181 -8.93 0.89 13.64
N CYS A 182 -9.55 -0.24 13.93
CA CYS A 182 -8.88 -1.52 14.15
C CYS A 182 -9.56 -2.63 13.34
N ALA A 183 -9.04 -3.86 13.44
CA ALA A 183 -9.74 -5.03 12.93
C ALA A 183 -11.13 -5.16 13.58
N ASN A 184 -12.13 -5.59 12.82
CA ASN A 184 -13.50 -5.68 13.30
C ASN A 184 -13.60 -6.72 14.43
N MET A 185 -14.52 -6.47 15.36
CA MET A 185 -14.73 -7.21 16.62
C MET A 185 -13.59 -7.08 17.65
N LEU A 186 -12.61 -6.19 17.42
CA LEU A 186 -11.51 -5.90 18.34
C LEU A 186 -11.52 -4.45 18.86
N GLY A 187 -12.63 -3.71 18.69
CA GLY A 187 -12.78 -2.36 19.24
C GLY A 187 -12.59 -2.28 20.75
N GLY A 188 -13.14 -3.23 21.50
CA GLY A 188 -12.94 -3.30 22.96
C GLY A 188 -11.48 -3.45 23.38
N GLN A 189 -10.69 -4.23 22.64
CA GLN A 189 -9.25 -4.37 22.93
C GLN A 189 -8.48 -3.06 22.67
N LEU A 190 -8.89 -2.30 21.65
CA LEU A 190 -8.35 -0.96 21.43
C LEU A 190 -8.80 0.01 22.53
N ALA A 191 -10.06 -0.06 22.98
CA ALA A 191 -10.56 0.79 24.06
C ALA A 191 -9.81 0.53 25.37
N GLU A 192 -9.63 -0.73 25.73
CA GLU A 192 -8.82 -1.16 26.89
C GLU A 192 -7.37 -0.65 26.77
N GLU A 193 -6.73 -0.78 25.60
CA GLU A 193 -5.37 -0.28 25.37
C GLU A 193 -5.27 1.23 25.54
N LEU A 194 -6.24 1.98 25.02
CA LEU A 194 -6.30 3.44 25.16
C LEU A 194 -6.45 3.87 26.61
N SER A 195 -7.36 3.22 27.36
CA SER A 195 -7.55 3.51 28.79
C SER A 195 -6.28 3.25 29.61
N ASP A 196 -5.55 2.17 29.31
CA ASP A 196 -4.29 1.84 30.00
C ASP A 196 -3.19 2.88 29.79
N ILE A 197 -3.16 3.55 28.63
CA ILE A 197 -2.24 4.66 28.33
C ILE A 197 -2.82 6.04 28.70
N GLY A 198 -3.96 6.07 29.41
CA GLY A 198 -4.57 7.30 29.91
C GLY A 198 -5.37 8.11 28.89
N ILE A 199 -5.80 7.49 27.78
CA ILE A 199 -6.62 8.10 26.74
C ILE A 199 -8.05 7.59 26.88
N GLU A 200 -8.98 8.47 27.27
CA GLU A 200 -10.38 8.10 27.53
C GLU A 200 -11.16 7.84 26.22
N PRO A 201 -11.71 6.63 26.01
CA PRO A 201 -12.62 6.35 24.91
C PRO A 201 -13.94 7.12 25.04
N ILE A 202 -14.32 7.87 24.00
CA ILE A 202 -15.65 8.53 23.97
C ILE A 202 -16.73 7.55 23.54
N ARG A 203 -16.41 6.70 22.55
CA ARG A 203 -17.35 5.71 22.03
C ARG A 203 -16.61 4.55 21.38
N GLU A 204 -16.95 3.34 21.79
CA GLU A 204 -16.49 2.10 21.17
C GLU A 204 -17.42 1.68 20.03
N PHE A 205 -16.83 1.12 18.97
CA PHE A 205 -17.52 0.38 17.92
C PHE A 205 -16.81 -0.94 17.69
N SER A 206 -17.41 -1.86 16.92
CA SER A 206 -16.78 -3.16 16.66
C SER A 206 -15.41 -3.05 15.97
N ASN A 207 -15.18 -2.04 15.14
CA ASN A 207 -13.97 -1.84 14.34
C ASN A 207 -13.17 -0.57 14.71
N GLY A 208 -13.36 -0.03 15.91
CA GLY A 208 -12.59 1.14 16.32
C GLY A 208 -13.14 1.84 17.56
N VAL A 209 -12.51 2.96 17.88
CA VAL A 209 -12.83 3.80 19.03
C VAL A 209 -12.79 5.27 18.60
N LEU A 210 -13.76 6.05 19.05
CA LEU A 210 -13.74 7.51 18.94
C LEU A 210 -13.09 8.08 20.21
N VAL A 211 -12.13 8.99 20.03
CA VAL A 211 -11.49 9.77 21.10
C VAL A 211 -11.50 11.26 20.75
N GLU A 212 -11.30 12.12 21.74
CA GLU A 212 -10.95 13.53 21.55
C GLU A 212 -9.47 13.71 21.88
N THR A 213 -8.72 14.36 21.00
CA THR A 213 -7.29 14.60 21.22
C THR A 213 -6.81 15.85 20.49
N ASN A 214 -5.85 16.54 21.09
CA ASN A 214 -5.00 17.53 20.42
C ASN A 214 -3.54 17.03 20.27
N ASP A 215 -3.23 15.85 20.78
CA ASP A 215 -1.93 15.20 20.69
C ASP A 215 -2.06 13.89 19.92
N MET A 216 -1.74 13.98 18.63
CA MET A 216 -1.71 12.82 17.74
C MET A 216 -0.61 11.83 18.12
N GLN A 217 0.46 12.29 18.77
CA GLN A 217 1.64 11.45 18.99
C GLN A 217 1.42 10.49 20.15
N SER A 218 0.74 10.94 21.21
CA SER A 218 0.28 10.07 22.31
C SER A 218 -0.63 8.94 21.82
N LEU A 219 -1.46 9.17 20.79
CA LEU A 219 -2.26 8.08 20.21
C LEU A 219 -1.37 6.94 19.71
N PHE A 220 -0.20 7.24 19.15
CA PHE A 220 0.71 6.21 18.61
C PHE A 220 1.45 5.40 19.68
N GLU A 221 1.15 5.58 20.96
CA GLU A 221 1.51 4.59 21.99
C GLU A 221 0.64 3.33 21.87
N ALA A 222 -0.64 3.48 21.51
CA ALA A 222 -1.54 2.36 21.25
C ALA A 222 -1.18 1.65 19.94
N ARG A 223 -1.12 0.32 19.96
CA ARG A 223 -0.70 -0.51 18.82
C ARG A 223 -1.87 -1.19 18.10
N CYS A 224 -3.05 -1.26 18.71
CA CYS A 224 -4.18 -2.04 18.20
C CYS A 224 -4.94 -1.39 17.02
N PHE A 225 -4.65 -0.14 16.66
CA PHE A 225 -5.32 0.56 15.55
C PHE A 225 -4.44 0.74 14.30
N SER A 226 -5.06 0.68 13.11
CA SER A 226 -4.43 0.87 11.80
C SER A 226 -4.48 2.31 11.30
N ASP A 227 -5.56 3.05 11.58
CA ASP A 227 -5.78 4.38 11.03
C ASP A 227 -6.36 5.32 12.09
N ALA A 228 -5.93 6.57 12.06
CA ALA A 228 -6.52 7.67 12.82
C ALA A 228 -7.27 8.58 11.83
N LEU A 229 -8.60 8.61 11.92
CA LEU A 229 -9.47 9.27 10.96
C LEU A 229 -10.26 10.40 11.62
N PHE A 230 -10.16 11.60 11.09
CA PHE A 230 -10.94 12.76 11.50
C PHE A 230 -12.32 12.70 10.82
N PRO A 231 -13.43 12.51 11.54
CA PRO A 231 -14.75 12.45 10.92
C PRO A 231 -15.13 13.82 10.35
N ILE A 232 -15.46 13.87 9.06
CA ILE A 232 -15.92 15.09 8.39
C ILE A 232 -17.44 15.17 8.45
N ARG A 233 -18.10 14.15 7.90
CA ARG A 233 -19.55 14.05 7.83
C ARG A 233 -19.96 12.62 7.55
N ARG A 234 -21.00 12.15 8.24
CA ARG A 234 -21.64 10.87 7.92
C ARG A 234 -22.90 11.11 7.10
N ASP A 235 -23.32 10.09 6.36
CA ASP A 235 -24.57 10.07 5.61
C ASP A 235 -24.64 11.15 4.51
N VAL A 236 -23.63 11.13 3.63
CA VAL A 236 -23.49 12.00 2.47
C VAL A 236 -23.84 11.24 1.20
N SER A 237 -24.57 11.84 0.27
CA SER A 237 -24.84 11.23 -1.04
C SER A 237 -23.52 11.03 -1.80
N LEU A 238 -23.37 9.88 -2.46
CA LEU A 238 -22.18 9.51 -3.23
C LEU A 238 -22.16 10.24 -4.59
N ASN A 239 -21.95 11.55 -4.55
CA ASN A 239 -21.74 12.40 -5.74
C ASN A 239 -20.79 13.56 -5.42
N ALA A 240 -20.17 14.11 -6.47
CA ALA A 240 -19.13 15.13 -6.33
C ALA A 240 -19.58 16.40 -5.58
N ALA A 241 -20.80 16.88 -5.83
CA ALA A 241 -21.31 18.10 -5.21
C ALA A 241 -21.49 17.94 -3.69
N ALA A 242 -22.10 16.85 -3.25
CA ALA A 242 -22.34 16.58 -1.83
C ALA A 242 -21.04 16.30 -1.06
N ILE A 243 -20.13 15.53 -1.68
CA ILE A 243 -18.82 15.21 -1.10
C ILE A 243 -17.95 16.46 -1.01
N GLY A 244 -17.77 17.16 -2.14
CA GLY A 244 -16.94 18.35 -2.20
C GLY A 244 -17.44 19.48 -1.29
N GLY A 245 -18.76 19.72 -1.28
CA GLY A 245 -19.39 20.71 -0.40
C GLY A 245 -19.27 20.40 1.10
N SER A 246 -19.12 19.12 1.46
CA SER A 246 -18.91 18.71 2.86
C SER A 246 -17.44 18.69 3.27
N ALA A 247 -16.53 18.35 2.35
CA ALA A 247 -15.12 18.11 2.68
C ALA A 247 -14.22 19.34 2.50
N LYS A 248 -14.48 20.21 1.52
CA LYS A 248 -13.53 21.27 1.10
C LYS A 248 -13.07 22.15 2.26
N LYS A 249 -14.03 22.74 2.99
CA LYS A 249 -13.74 23.63 4.11
C LYS A 249 -12.99 22.91 5.23
N PHE A 250 -13.45 21.70 5.58
CA PHE A 250 -12.86 20.90 6.64
C PHE A 250 -11.39 20.53 6.35
N LEU A 251 -11.11 20.05 5.13
CA LEU A 251 -9.75 19.66 4.73
C LEU A 251 -8.79 20.85 4.79
N PHE A 252 -9.23 22.01 4.29
CA PHE A 252 -8.44 23.24 4.37
C PHE A 252 -8.19 23.67 5.81
N GLU A 253 -9.23 23.82 6.63
CA GLU A 253 -9.08 24.28 8.02
C GLU A 253 -8.25 23.31 8.86
N LEU A 254 -8.39 22.01 8.66
CA LEU A 254 -7.58 21.02 9.36
C LEU A 254 -6.11 21.14 8.98
N MET A 255 -5.78 21.26 7.69
CA MET A 255 -4.38 21.43 7.26
C MET A 255 -3.77 22.76 7.69
N ASP A 256 -4.53 23.85 7.56
CA ASP A 256 -4.09 25.21 7.88
C ASP A 256 -3.83 25.40 9.37
N SER A 257 -4.61 24.72 10.21
CA SER A 257 -4.46 24.79 11.66
C SER A 257 -3.54 23.74 12.27
N SER A 258 -3.00 22.82 11.46
CA SER A 258 -2.16 21.70 11.95
C SER A 258 -0.79 21.55 11.29
N THR A 259 -0.46 22.41 10.34
CA THR A 259 0.83 22.39 9.64
C THR A 259 1.46 23.77 9.57
N ASP A 260 2.77 23.83 9.36
CA ASP A 260 3.52 25.06 9.09
C ASP A 260 3.60 25.40 7.58
N ALA A 261 2.98 24.57 6.75
CA ALA A 261 2.94 24.75 5.30
C ALA A 261 1.98 25.86 4.90
N ARG A 262 2.10 26.33 3.67
CA ARG A 262 1.13 27.24 3.06
C ARG A 262 0.37 26.52 1.95
N PRO A 263 -0.87 26.96 1.65
CA PRO A 263 -1.62 26.39 0.55
C PRO A 263 -0.92 26.57 -0.82
N PRO A 264 -1.22 25.71 -1.81
CA PRO A 264 -2.24 24.66 -1.76
C PRO A 264 -1.79 23.42 -0.97
N TYR A 265 -2.67 22.92 -0.09
CA TYR A 265 -2.46 21.64 0.59
C TYR A 265 -2.83 20.49 -0.35
N ARG A 266 -1.97 19.48 -0.41
CA ARG A 266 -2.13 18.38 -1.37
C ARG A 266 -2.96 17.28 -0.77
N TYR A 267 -4.04 16.92 -1.44
CA TYR A 267 -4.93 15.86 -0.99
C TYR A 267 -4.98 14.69 -1.98
N ARG A 268 -5.34 13.51 -1.48
CA ARG A 268 -5.75 12.37 -2.30
C ARG A 268 -7.16 11.95 -1.95
N ILE A 269 -7.90 11.44 -2.93
CA ILE A 269 -9.21 10.82 -2.72
C ILE A 269 -9.03 9.30 -2.60
N ASP A 270 -9.41 8.71 -1.46
CA ASP A 270 -9.50 7.27 -1.25
C ASP A 270 -10.96 6.82 -1.19
N MET A 271 -11.27 5.78 -1.95
CA MET A 271 -12.62 5.21 -2.09
C MET A 271 -12.53 3.69 -2.20
N PRO A 272 -13.52 2.93 -1.69
CA PRO A 272 -13.52 1.48 -1.84
C PRO A 272 -13.70 1.08 -3.30
N ASN A 273 -13.16 -0.09 -3.66
CA ASN A 273 -13.25 -0.62 -5.02
C ASN A 273 -14.67 -1.06 -5.43
N THR A 274 -15.61 -1.10 -4.49
CA THR A 274 -17.03 -1.35 -4.73
C THR A 274 -17.74 -0.18 -5.40
N VAL A 275 -17.13 1.02 -5.43
CA VAL A 275 -17.68 2.19 -6.11
C VAL A 275 -17.57 2.03 -7.62
N THR A 276 -18.71 1.98 -8.30
CA THR A 276 -18.80 1.98 -9.77
C THR A 276 -18.21 3.28 -10.34
N ASN A 277 -17.45 3.18 -11.44
CA ASN A 277 -16.84 4.33 -12.11
C ASN A 277 -15.98 5.23 -11.19
N LYS A 278 -15.30 4.64 -10.19
CA LYS A 278 -14.44 5.33 -9.21
C LYS A 278 -13.52 6.40 -9.80
N ALA A 279 -12.91 6.16 -10.96
CA ALA A 279 -12.03 7.13 -11.60
C ALA A 279 -12.77 8.40 -12.08
N ALA A 280 -13.97 8.25 -12.66
CA ALA A 280 -14.79 9.36 -13.09
C ALA A 280 -15.28 10.17 -11.89
N LEU A 281 -15.83 9.50 -10.87
CA LEU A 281 -16.27 10.16 -9.64
C LEU A 281 -15.11 10.87 -8.92
N ALA A 282 -13.92 10.27 -8.86
CA ALA A 282 -12.73 10.94 -8.30
C ALA A 282 -12.39 12.23 -9.06
N SER A 283 -12.49 12.22 -10.39
CA SER A 283 -12.26 13.39 -11.22
C SER A 283 -13.28 14.50 -10.97
N GLU A 284 -14.56 14.13 -10.86
CA GLU A 284 -15.64 15.08 -10.56
C GLU A 284 -15.48 15.67 -9.14
N ILE A 285 -15.20 14.85 -8.12
CA ILE A 285 -14.91 15.34 -6.77
C ILE A 285 -13.72 16.30 -6.80
N ALA A 286 -12.65 15.94 -7.51
CA ALA A 286 -11.46 16.79 -7.63
C ALA A 286 -11.79 18.14 -8.27
N SER A 287 -12.66 18.20 -9.29
CA SER A 287 -13.08 19.48 -9.87
C SER A 287 -13.84 20.41 -8.91
N VAL A 288 -14.46 19.85 -7.86
CA VAL A 288 -15.14 20.64 -6.82
C VAL A 288 -14.15 21.07 -5.73
N LEU A 289 -13.21 20.18 -5.37
CA LEU A 289 -12.26 20.39 -4.30
C LEU A 289 -11.07 21.27 -4.71
N ASP A 290 -10.53 21.11 -5.92
CA ASP A 290 -9.36 21.85 -6.40
C ASP A 290 -9.61 23.37 -6.33
N SER A 291 -8.64 24.10 -5.78
CA SER A 291 -8.65 25.55 -5.59
C SER A 291 -7.23 26.06 -5.25
N PRO A 292 -7.01 27.37 -5.07
CA PRO A 292 -5.75 27.88 -4.53
C PRO A 292 -5.39 27.28 -3.15
N GLU A 293 -6.38 26.80 -2.40
CA GLU A 293 -6.20 26.20 -1.09
C GLU A 293 -5.90 24.70 -1.11
N LEU A 294 -6.43 23.96 -2.09
CA LEU A 294 -6.36 22.50 -2.14
C LEU A 294 -6.01 22.01 -3.55
N LEU A 295 -5.11 21.04 -3.64
CA LEU A 295 -4.68 20.46 -4.91
C LEU A 295 -4.70 18.93 -4.88
N ASN A 296 -5.44 18.30 -5.78
CA ASN A 296 -5.43 16.84 -5.93
C ASN A 296 -4.04 16.35 -6.38
N SER A 297 -3.43 15.46 -5.60
CA SER A 297 -2.14 14.84 -5.88
C SER A 297 -2.13 13.37 -5.44
N PRO A 298 -2.52 12.43 -6.32
CA PRO A 298 -2.69 11.02 -5.96
C PRO A 298 -1.42 10.29 -5.47
N SER A 299 -0.24 10.82 -5.78
CA SER A 299 1.06 10.21 -5.47
C SER A 299 1.91 11.03 -4.50
N PHE A 300 1.51 12.26 -4.18
CA PHE A 300 2.27 13.14 -3.28
C PHE A 300 1.31 14.05 -2.52
N TYR A 301 0.77 13.55 -1.42
CA TYR A 301 -0.30 14.19 -0.66
C TYR A 301 0.06 14.25 0.82
N ASP A 302 -0.51 15.24 1.50
CA ASP A 302 -0.32 15.50 2.93
C ASP A 302 -1.57 15.12 3.74
N ILE A 303 -2.72 15.02 3.06
CA ILE A 303 -4.00 14.61 3.62
C ILE A 303 -4.75 13.70 2.65
N GLU A 304 -5.50 12.74 3.17
CA GLU A 304 -6.38 11.89 2.38
C GLU A 304 -7.84 12.18 2.75
N LEU A 305 -8.67 12.45 1.74
CA LEU A 305 -10.12 12.37 1.85
C LEU A 305 -10.52 10.91 1.66
N LYS A 306 -10.85 10.25 2.77
CA LYS A 306 -11.29 8.87 2.80
C LYS A 306 -12.82 8.81 2.77
N ILE A 307 -13.35 8.05 1.82
CA ILE A 307 -14.78 7.87 1.62
C ILE A 307 -15.11 6.41 1.92
N GLU A 308 -16.00 6.16 2.87
CA GLU A 308 -16.47 4.82 3.22
C GLU A 308 -17.95 4.71 2.86
N ILE A 309 -18.36 3.65 2.17
CA ILE A 309 -19.78 3.41 1.85
C ILE A 309 -20.50 2.91 3.11
N ILE A 310 -21.65 3.50 3.42
CA ILE A 310 -22.44 3.14 4.61
C ILE A 310 -23.87 2.78 4.21
N GLY A 311 -24.36 1.64 4.68
CA GLY A 311 -25.74 1.21 4.40
C GLY A 311 -26.01 1.06 2.90
N ALA A 312 -26.83 1.95 2.34
CA ALA A 312 -27.16 1.96 0.92
C ALA A 312 -25.93 2.33 0.06
N PRO A 313 -25.79 1.77 -1.15
CA PRO A 313 -24.60 1.95 -1.98
C PRO A 313 -24.35 3.39 -2.45
N ASP A 314 -25.34 4.28 -2.30
CA ASP A 314 -25.31 5.69 -2.67
C ASP A 314 -25.07 6.63 -1.45
N ARG A 315 -24.83 6.08 -0.27
CA ARG A 315 -24.54 6.85 0.96
C ARG A 315 -23.14 6.55 1.45
N CYS A 316 -22.44 7.59 1.91
CA CYS A 316 -21.07 7.49 2.38
C CYS A 316 -20.82 8.28 3.66
N ALA A 317 -19.77 7.88 4.38
CA ALA A 317 -19.13 8.64 5.42
C ALA A 317 -17.80 9.20 4.89
N LEU A 318 -17.51 10.43 5.26
CA LEU A 318 -16.33 11.18 4.85
C LEU A 318 -15.41 11.35 6.06
N TYR A 319 -14.13 11.07 5.83
CA TYR A 319 -13.07 11.18 6.82
C TYR A 319 -11.87 11.90 6.20
N ALA A 320 -11.12 12.61 7.03
CA ALA A 320 -9.79 13.07 6.70
C ALA A 320 -8.75 12.20 7.42
N LYS A 321 -7.67 11.84 6.73
CA LYS A 321 -6.49 11.22 7.35
C LYS A 321 -5.29 12.12 7.10
N LEU A 322 -4.67 12.63 8.16
CA LEU A 322 -3.44 13.40 8.04
C LEU A 322 -2.28 12.44 7.73
N CYS A 323 -1.73 12.55 6.52
CA CYS A 323 -0.58 11.75 6.08
C CYS A 323 0.76 12.44 6.35
N CYS A 324 0.73 13.73 6.70
CA CYS A 324 1.88 14.48 7.21
C CYS A 324 2.27 14.09 8.64
N VAL A 325 1.39 13.44 9.40
CA VAL A 325 1.68 12.93 10.75
C VAL A 325 2.50 11.65 10.63
N LYS A 326 3.68 11.63 11.25
CA LYS A 326 4.56 10.45 11.25
C LYS A 326 4.13 9.44 12.32
N ASP A 327 3.60 8.31 11.86
CA ASP A 327 3.37 7.11 12.68
C ASP A 327 4.58 6.17 12.57
N ASN A 328 5.31 6.01 13.66
CA ASN A 328 6.53 5.21 13.70
C ASN A 328 6.34 3.81 14.32
N ARG A 329 5.13 3.46 14.79
CA ARG A 329 4.86 2.24 15.58
C ARG A 329 5.33 0.95 14.92
N PHE A 330 5.26 0.92 13.59
CA PHE A 330 5.52 -0.25 12.78
C PHE A 330 6.71 -0.07 11.82
N ASN A 331 7.58 0.91 12.09
CA ASN A 331 8.77 1.17 11.26
C ASN A 331 9.72 -0.02 11.13
N TYR A 332 9.63 -0.99 12.05
CA TYR A 332 10.37 -2.24 11.99
C TYR A 332 9.96 -3.11 10.79
N ARG A 333 8.76 -2.94 10.23
CA ARG A 333 8.23 -3.75 9.13
C ARG A 333 8.86 -3.32 7.80
N LYS A 334 10.15 -3.61 7.64
CA LYS A 334 10.93 -3.34 6.42
C LYS A 334 10.60 -4.34 5.31
N GLU A 335 10.33 -5.59 5.70
CA GLU A 335 10.08 -6.68 4.79
C GLU A 335 8.73 -7.36 5.09
N MET A 336 8.00 -7.74 4.04
CA MET A 336 6.73 -8.45 4.18
C MET A 336 6.54 -9.54 3.11
N LEU A 337 5.63 -10.46 3.39
CA LEU A 337 5.05 -11.38 2.43
C LEU A 337 3.58 -11.02 2.19
N PRO A 338 2.97 -11.40 1.05
CA PRO A 338 1.57 -11.09 0.73
C PRO A 338 0.54 -11.59 1.76
N ALA A 339 0.87 -12.63 2.52
CA ALA A 339 0.02 -13.22 3.56
C ALA A 339 0.43 -12.82 4.99
N SER A 340 1.42 -11.94 5.17
CA SER A 340 1.82 -11.46 6.49
C SER A 340 0.68 -10.68 7.15
N ILE A 341 0.34 -11.05 8.38
CA ILE A 341 -0.60 -10.31 9.24
C ILE A 341 -0.16 -8.84 9.38
N ALA A 342 -1.14 -7.93 9.46
CA ALA A 342 -0.85 -6.53 9.76
C ALA A 342 -0.43 -6.39 11.24
N PRO A 343 0.63 -5.63 11.56
CA PRO A 343 1.08 -5.41 12.93
C PRO A 343 -0.01 -4.98 13.90
N SER A 344 -0.86 -4.02 13.52
CA SER A 344 -1.98 -3.58 14.38
C SER A 344 -3.00 -4.68 14.65
N THR A 345 -3.25 -5.57 13.68
CA THR A 345 -4.09 -6.75 13.89
C THR A 345 -3.42 -7.78 14.79
N ALA A 346 -2.11 -8.01 14.63
CA ALA A 346 -1.35 -8.89 15.53
C ALA A 346 -1.36 -8.36 16.97
N ALA A 347 -1.13 -7.06 17.16
CA ALA A 347 -1.24 -6.39 18.46
C ALA A 347 -2.63 -6.56 19.08
N ALA A 348 -3.70 -6.30 18.32
CA ALA A 348 -5.08 -6.43 18.81
C ALA A 348 -5.46 -7.89 19.15
N VAL A 349 -4.97 -8.87 18.38
CA VAL A 349 -5.18 -10.30 18.66
C VAL A 349 -4.43 -10.75 19.90
N LEU A 350 -3.19 -10.28 20.11
CA LEU A 350 -2.42 -10.56 21.32
C LEU A 350 -3.05 -9.90 22.55
N ARG A 351 -3.52 -8.65 22.39
CA ARG A 351 -4.23 -7.91 23.43
C ARG A 351 -5.48 -8.64 23.90
N LEU A 352 -6.25 -9.20 22.97
CA LEU A 352 -7.42 -10.03 23.28
C LEU A 352 -7.11 -11.20 24.24
N ALA A 353 -5.90 -11.76 24.15
CA ALA A 353 -5.48 -12.89 24.99
C ALA A 353 -4.64 -12.46 26.20
N SER A 354 -4.42 -11.16 26.40
CA SER A 354 -3.38 -10.64 27.30
C SER A 354 -3.51 -11.11 28.76
N ASP A 355 -4.74 -11.26 29.27
CA ASP A 355 -5.01 -11.77 30.62
C ASP A 355 -4.47 -13.19 30.87
N GLU A 356 -4.29 -13.98 29.81
CA GLU A 356 -3.83 -15.36 29.88
C GLU A 356 -2.33 -15.47 29.53
N LEU A 357 -1.72 -14.44 28.94
CA LEU A 357 -0.31 -14.47 28.56
C LEU A 357 0.59 -14.25 29.77
N HIS A 358 1.69 -14.99 29.83
CA HIS A 358 2.62 -14.99 30.96
C HIS A 358 3.65 -13.85 30.83
N SER A 359 3.98 -13.23 31.97
CA SER A 359 5.13 -12.30 32.02
C SER A 359 6.45 -13.06 31.87
N ARG A 360 7.43 -12.49 31.14
CA ARG A 360 8.74 -13.09 30.86
C ARG A 360 8.65 -14.51 30.25
N ALA A 361 7.58 -14.78 29.51
CA ALA A 361 7.34 -16.05 28.84
C ALA A 361 8.46 -16.42 27.85
N ARG A 362 8.74 -17.72 27.73
CA ARG A 362 9.35 -18.30 26.54
C ARG A 362 8.26 -18.56 25.52
N VAL A 363 8.35 -17.89 24.37
CA VAL A 363 7.31 -17.89 23.34
C VAL A 363 7.83 -18.59 22.08
N LEU A 364 7.02 -19.49 21.54
CA LEU A 364 7.23 -20.11 20.24
C LEU A 364 6.18 -19.63 19.24
N ASP A 365 6.62 -19.16 18.07
CA ASP A 365 5.76 -19.07 16.88
C ASP A 365 6.24 -20.09 15.83
N PRO A 366 5.50 -21.20 15.65
CA PRO A 366 5.87 -22.28 14.73
C PRO A 366 5.47 -22.01 13.27
N PHE A 367 4.88 -20.86 12.97
CA PHE A 367 4.54 -20.37 11.64
C PHE A 367 4.94 -18.89 11.51
N CYS A 368 6.16 -18.56 11.93
CA CYS A 368 6.51 -17.17 12.25
C CYS A 368 6.50 -16.24 11.04
N GLY A 369 6.62 -16.76 9.82
CA GLY A 369 6.65 -15.97 8.60
C GLY A 369 7.73 -14.88 8.69
N THR A 370 7.30 -13.62 8.63
CA THR A 370 8.19 -12.44 8.74
C THR A 370 8.37 -11.91 10.16
N GLY A 371 8.00 -12.69 11.19
CA GLY A 371 8.23 -12.42 12.61
C GLY A 371 7.20 -11.52 13.30
N THR A 372 6.14 -11.11 12.61
CA THR A 372 5.21 -10.06 13.11
C THR A 372 4.57 -10.40 14.46
N MET A 373 4.09 -11.63 14.65
CA MET A 373 3.44 -12.03 15.91
C MET A 373 4.41 -11.98 17.10
N LEU A 374 5.64 -12.48 16.93
CA LEU A 374 6.67 -12.45 17.98
C LEU A 374 7.14 -11.03 18.30
N ILE A 375 7.31 -10.18 17.28
CA ILE A 375 7.68 -8.78 17.48
C ILE A 375 6.58 -8.06 18.26
N GLU A 376 5.32 -8.16 17.85
CA GLU A 376 4.22 -7.51 18.58
C GLU A 376 4.04 -8.11 19.99
N ARG A 377 4.27 -9.41 20.17
CA ARG A 377 4.26 -10.05 21.50
C ARG A 377 5.30 -9.46 22.44
N SER A 378 6.50 -9.16 21.92
CA SER A 378 7.58 -8.51 22.68
C SER A 378 7.25 -7.06 23.07
N LYS A 379 6.41 -6.37 22.27
CA LYS A 379 5.99 -5.00 22.55
C LYS A 379 4.80 -4.93 23.51
N LEU A 380 4.01 -6.00 23.62
CA LEU A 380 2.90 -6.09 24.58
C LEU A 380 3.40 -6.21 26.03
N SER A 381 4.37 -7.09 26.29
CA SER A 381 4.98 -7.24 27.61
C SER A 381 6.34 -7.95 27.53
N PRO A 382 7.23 -7.80 28.54
CA PRO A 382 8.55 -8.41 28.50
C PRO A 382 8.50 -9.94 28.31
N CYS A 383 9.28 -10.46 27.37
CA CYS A 383 9.45 -11.90 27.12
C CYS A 383 10.82 -12.38 27.63
N GLY A 384 10.91 -13.65 28.01
CA GLY A 384 12.16 -14.29 28.43
C GLY A 384 12.97 -14.81 27.24
N ALA A 385 12.30 -15.37 26.24
CA ALA A 385 12.89 -15.77 24.97
C ALA A 385 11.81 -15.83 23.88
N LEU A 386 12.21 -15.59 22.63
CA LEU A 386 11.34 -15.66 21.46
C LEU A 386 11.97 -16.61 20.43
N THR A 387 11.24 -17.63 20.02
CA THR A 387 11.67 -18.57 18.98
C THR A 387 10.66 -18.57 17.84
N GLY A 388 11.14 -18.31 16.62
CA GLY A 388 10.34 -18.35 15.40
C GLY A 388 10.77 -19.48 14.50
N VAL A 389 9.83 -20.32 14.08
CA VAL A 389 10.05 -21.41 13.13
C VAL A 389 9.19 -21.16 11.89
N ASP A 390 9.80 -21.26 10.71
CA ASP A 390 9.08 -21.26 9.45
C ASP A 390 9.78 -22.19 8.45
N ILE A 391 9.00 -22.85 7.59
CA ILE A 391 9.54 -23.75 6.56
C ILE A 391 10.19 -22.98 5.41
N THR A 392 9.86 -21.69 5.24
CA THR A 392 10.24 -20.88 4.09
C THR A 392 11.52 -20.09 4.39
N PRO A 393 12.66 -20.38 3.72
CA PRO A 393 13.92 -19.68 3.98
C PRO A 393 13.81 -18.16 3.80
N LYS A 394 13.13 -17.72 2.74
CA LYS A 394 12.89 -16.29 2.47
C LYS A 394 12.08 -15.59 3.56
N ALA A 395 11.19 -16.31 4.25
CA ALA A 395 10.40 -15.72 5.35
C ALA A 395 11.31 -15.45 6.55
N ILE A 396 12.17 -16.42 6.88
CA ILE A 396 13.19 -16.30 7.94
C ILE A 396 14.16 -15.15 7.65
N ASP A 397 14.65 -15.01 6.42
CA ASP A 397 15.56 -13.91 6.08
C ASP A 397 14.88 -12.54 6.25
N LYS A 398 13.63 -12.41 5.83
CA LYS A 398 12.82 -11.20 6.06
C LYS A 398 12.53 -10.96 7.55
N ALA A 399 12.28 -12.02 8.32
CA ALA A 399 12.07 -11.93 9.76
C ALA A 399 13.30 -11.40 10.49
N LYS A 400 14.52 -11.80 10.08
CA LYS A 400 15.78 -11.26 10.64
C LYS A 400 15.87 -9.74 10.45
N VAL A 401 15.55 -9.25 9.24
CA VAL A 401 15.56 -7.81 8.94
C VAL A 401 14.55 -7.06 9.83
N ASN A 402 13.34 -7.60 9.96
CA ASN A 402 12.30 -6.98 10.79
C ASN A 402 12.62 -7.01 12.28
N ALA A 403 13.14 -8.13 12.79
CA ALA A 403 13.53 -8.29 14.20
C ALA A 403 14.66 -7.33 14.57
N ALA A 404 15.69 -7.22 13.72
CA ALA A 404 16.77 -6.25 13.88
C ALA A 404 16.24 -4.80 13.86
N ALA A 405 15.33 -4.47 12.93
CA ALA A 405 14.73 -3.14 12.88
C ALA A 405 13.77 -2.84 14.04
N ALA A 406 13.27 -3.87 14.73
CA ALA A 406 12.43 -3.75 15.92
C ALA A 406 13.23 -3.67 17.22
N ASP A 407 14.55 -3.92 17.17
CA ASP A 407 15.41 -4.17 18.31
C ASP A 407 14.84 -5.28 19.21
N VAL A 408 14.56 -6.43 18.59
CA VAL A 408 14.01 -7.62 19.26
C VAL A 408 14.85 -8.84 18.91
N ASP A 409 15.37 -9.52 19.93
CA ASP A 409 16.10 -10.78 19.74
C ASP A 409 15.11 -11.94 19.55
N ILE A 410 15.24 -12.63 18.42
CA ILE A 410 14.40 -13.77 18.05
C ILE A 410 15.29 -14.87 17.50
N GLU A 411 15.24 -16.05 18.10
CA GLU A 411 15.86 -17.24 17.55
C GLU A 411 15.05 -17.72 16.34
N LEU A 412 15.54 -17.45 15.14
CA LEU A 412 14.85 -17.77 13.89
C LEU A 412 15.41 -19.04 13.24
N ILE A 413 14.54 -20.04 13.08
CA ILE A 413 14.89 -21.39 12.64
C ILE A 413 14.12 -21.74 11.36
N CYS A 414 14.86 -21.96 10.26
CA CYS A 414 14.27 -22.45 9.03
C CYS A 414 14.03 -23.97 9.11
N LYS A 415 12.80 -24.38 9.45
CA LYS A 415 12.45 -25.80 9.61
C LYS A 415 10.96 -26.03 9.45
N ASP A 416 10.60 -27.24 9.01
CA ASP A 416 9.24 -27.76 9.16
C ASP A 416 8.90 -27.89 10.65
N CYS A 417 7.84 -27.21 11.09
CA CYS A 417 7.44 -27.19 12.50
C CYS A 417 7.11 -28.59 13.03
N ILE A 418 6.59 -29.51 12.23
CA ILE A 418 6.30 -30.88 12.69
C ILE A 418 7.60 -31.64 13.03
N LYS A 419 8.70 -31.29 12.36
CA LYS A 419 10.05 -31.83 12.59
C LYS A 419 10.86 -31.01 13.60
N PHE A 420 10.31 -29.91 14.11
CA PHE A 420 10.93 -29.14 15.16
C PHE A 420 10.87 -29.88 16.49
N ARG A 421 11.93 -29.74 17.29
CA ARG A 421 12.06 -30.30 18.63
C ARG A 421 12.61 -29.20 19.51
N ALA A 422 11.86 -28.83 20.53
CA ALA A 422 12.31 -27.87 21.51
C ALA A 422 13.36 -28.53 22.42
N SER A 423 14.39 -27.80 22.80
CA SER A 423 15.32 -28.25 23.85
C SER A 423 14.64 -28.27 25.21
N GLU A 424 13.76 -27.29 25.45
CA GLU A 424 12.95 -27.16 26.66
C GLU A 424 11.54 -26.65 26.30
N PRO A 425 10.51 -26.96 27.11
CA PRO A 425 9.15 -26.50 26.84
C PRO A 425 8.99 -24.97 26.99
N TYR A 426 8.06 -24.42 26.23
CA TYR A 426 7.65 -23.02 26.18
C TYR A 426 6.48 -22.74 27.13
N ASP A 427 6.35 -21.48 27.55
CA ASP A 427 5.21 -21.00 28.31
C ASP A 427 4.03 -20.66 27.39
N GLU A 428 4.35 -20.24 26.16
CA GLU A 428 3.38 -19.79 25.16
C GLU A 428 3.71 -20.33 23.76
N VAL A 429 2.67 -20.69 23.01
CA VAL A 429 2.71 -20.89 21.56
C VAL A 429 1.73 -19.90 20.93
N ILE A 430 2.23 -18.97 20.13
CA ILE A 430 1.39 -18.00 19.41
C ILE A 430 1.52 -18.26 17.91
N ALA A 431 0.40 -18.37 17.18
CA ALA A 431 0.46 -18.79 15.78
C ALA A 431 -0.61 -18.12 14.93
N ASN A 432 -0.19 -17.37 13.90
CA ASN A 432 -1.03 -17.06 12.75
C ASN A 432 -0.94 -18.21 11.74
N MET A 433 -1.81 -19.20 11.91
CA MET A 433 -1.77 -20.47 11.19
C MET A 433 -2.04 -20.27 9.69
N PRO A 434 -1.52 -21.11 8.78
CA PRO A 434 -1.84 -21.00 7.35
C PRO A 434 -3.32 -21.22 7.08
N PHE A 435 -3.95 -20.34 6.30
CA PHE A 435 -5.40 -20.38 6.03
C PHE A 435 -5.81 -21.27 4.85
N GLY A 436 -4.87 -21.78 4.04
CA GLY A 436 -5.18 -22.55 2.84
C GLY A 436 -5.80 -21.75 1.67
N LEU A 437 -5.80 -20.41 1.76
CA LEU A 437 -6.40 -19.50 0.76
C LEU A 437 -5.37 -18.85 -0.17
N ARG A 438 -4.25 -18.35 0.39
CA ARG A 438 -3.16 -17.71 -0.36
C ARG A 438 -1.88 -18.56 -0.40
N VAL A 439 -1.73 -19.45 0.59
CA VAL A 439 -0.63 -20.40 0.75
C VAL A 439 -1.23 -21.68 1.34
N GLY A 440 -0.89 -22.85 0.77
CA GLY A 440 -1.46 -24.16 1.14
C GLY A 440 -2.84 -24.45 0.52
N SER A 441 -3.48 -25.54 0.96
CA SER A 441 -4.86 -25.93 0.62
C SER A 441 -5.57 -26.48 1.86
N HIS A 442 -6.90 -26.58 1.84
CA HIS A 442 -7.68 -27.15 2.94
C HIS A 442 -7.24 -28.58 3.31
N GLU A 443 -6.95 -29.41 2.30
CA GLU A 443 -6.47 -30.79 2.52
C GLU A 443 -5.09 -30.84 3.18
N ILE A 444 -4.20 -29.90 2.84
CA ILE A 444 -2.90 -29.76 3.48
C ILE A 444 -3.08 -29.29 4.93
N ASN A 445 -4.01 -28.37 5.17
CA ASN A 445 -4.33 -27.86 6.52
C ASN A 445 -4.89 -28.95 7.43
N ASP A 446 -5.76 -29.84 6.93
CA ASP A 446 -6.34 -30.93 7.74
C ASP A 446 -5.24 -31.81 8.38
N ARG A 447 -4.26 -32.24 7.57
CA ARG A 447 -3.11 -33.01 8.06
C ARG A 447 -2.18 -32.19 8.95
N LEU A 448 -1.87 -30.97 8.54
CA LEU A 448 -0.97 -30.08 9.27
C LEU A 448 -1.52 -29.74 10.65
N TYR A 449 -2.80 -29.36 10.75
CA TYR A 449 -3.43 -28.94 12.00
C TYR A 449 -3.55 -30.13 12.96
N ALA A 450 -3.88 -31.32 12.46
CA ALA A 450 -3.94 -32.53 13.26
C ALA A 450 -2.56 -32.90 13.83
N GLN A 451 -1.48 -32.82 13.03
CA GLN A 451 -0.12 -33.08 13.50
C GLN A 451 0.39 -31.99 14.44
N PHE A 452 0.04 -30.73 14.17
CA PHE A 452 0.37 -29.58 15.00
C PHE A 452 -0.25 -29.69 16.40
N LEU A 453 -1.55 -30.01 16.50
CA LEU A 453 -2.22 -30.19 17.79
C LEU A 453 -1.62 -31.33 18.61
N LYS A 454 -1.16 -32.41 17.98
CA LYS A 454 -0.41 -33.49 18.66
C LYS A 454 0.95 -33.02 19.19
N LYS A 455 1.57 -32.02 18.55
CA LYS A 455 2.87 -31.46 18.97
C LYS A 455 2.74 -30.44 20.09
N LEU A 456 1.60 -29.76 20.22
CA LEU A 456 1.38 -28.71 21.22
C LEU A 456 1.72 -29.14 22.66
N PRO A 457 1.29 -30.32 23.17
CA PRO A 457 1.68 -30.79 24.50
C PRO A 457 3.19 -31.09 24.63
N GLU A 458 3.89 -31.42 23.54
CA GLU A 458 5.35 -31.58 23.57
C GLU A 458 6.08 -30.24 23.69
N TRP A 459 5.48 -29.15 23.20
CA TRP A 459 6.07 -27.82 23.23
C TRP A 459 5.71 -26.99 24.45
N LEU A 460 4.49 -27.10 24.97
CA LEU A 460 4.03 -26.27 26.08
C LEU A 460 4.37 -26.89 27.43
N LYS A 461 4.67 -26.10 28.46
CA LYS A 461 4.64 -26.57 29.86
C LYS A 461 3.20 -26.86 30.30
N PRO A 462 2.97 -27.70 31.34
CA PRO A 462 1.67 -27.75 32.01
C PRO A 462 1.23 -26.33 32.42
N GLY A 463 -0.02 -25.96 32.14
CA GLY A 463 -0.54 -24.60 32.29
C GLY A 463 -0.15 -23.62 31.16
N GLY A 464 0.72 -24.02 30.24
CA GLY A 464 1.14 -23.19 29.11
C GLY A 464 0.00 -22.89 28.14
N ILE A 465 0.09 -21.75 27.44
CA ILE A 465 -0.99 -21.19 26.64
C ILE A 465 -0.70 -21.31 25.14
N ALA A 466 -1.71 -21.70 24.36
CA ALA A 466 -1.67 -21.64 22.90
C ALA A 466 -2.68 -20.62 22.37
N LEU A 467 -2.21 -19.58 21.68
CA LEU A 467 -3.03 -18.64 20.92
C LEU A 467 -2.94 -19.01 19.43
N LEU A 468 -4.03 -19.51 18.87
CA LEU A 468 -4.10 -19.94 17.48
C LEU A 468 -5.06 -19.06 16.70
N TYR A 469 -4.57 -18.43 15.63
CA TYR A 469 -5.34 -17.55 14.77
C TYR A 469 -5.50 -18.17 13.38
N THR A 470 -6.75 -18.43 12.94
CA THR A 470 -7.02 -19.11 11.67
C THR A 470 -8.41 -18.83 11.07
N MET A 471 -8.54 -18.96 9.75
CA MET A 471 -9.82 -19.03 9.03
C MET A 471 -10.50 -20.40 9.11
N GLU A 472 -9.76 -21.46 9.44
CA GLU A 472 -10.21 -22.86 9.43
C GLU A 472 -11.00 -23.22 10.70
N TYR A 473 -12.03 -22.43 11.03
CA TYR A 473 -12.79 -22.54 12.29
C TYR A 473 -13.35 -23.94 12.53
N THR A 474 -14.05 -24.51 11.55
CA THR A 474 -14.73 -25.81 11.71
C THR A 474 -13.72 -26.94 11.89
N LEU A 475 -12.63 -26.90 11.12
CA LEU A 475 -11.55 -27.87 11.19
C LEU A 475 -10.85 -27.84 12.55
N LEU A 476 -10.37 -26.65 12.96
CA LEU A 476 -9.61 -26.53 14.20
C LEU A 476 -10.48 -26.86 15.42
N LYS A 477 -11.75 -26.43 15.44
CA LYS A 477 -12.70 -26.78 16.51
C LYS A 477 -12.90 -28.29 16.65
N ARG A 478 -13.06 -29.02 15.54
CA ARG A 478 -13.19 -30.49 15.55
C ARG A 478 -11.94 -31.13 16.13
N LEU A 479 -10.76 -30.76 15.63
CA LEU A 479 -9.50 -31.36 16.05
C LEU A 479 -9.13 -31.05 17.51
N ILE A 480 -9.47 -29.86 18.02
CA ILE A 480 -9.29 -29.52 19.45
C ILE A 480 -10.14 -30.43 20.33
N ALA A 481 -11.38 -30.74 19.93
CA ALA A 481 -12.27 -31.60 20.70
C ALA A 481 -11.76 -33.05 20.81
N GLU A 482 -10.85 -33.46 19.93
CA GLU A 482 -10.16 -34.76 19.96
C GLU A 482 -8.90 -34.75 20.84
N GLN A 483 -8.48 -33.59 21.37
CA GLN A 483 -7.31 -33.49 22.25
C GLN A 483 -7.69 -33.65 23.72
N ASN A 484 -7.01 -34.56 24.42
CA ASN A 484 -7.24 -34.78 25.85
C ASN A 484 -6.34 -33.89 26.74
N GLU A 485 -5.17 -33.50 26.26
CA GLU A 485 -4.15 -32.72 27.00
C GLU A 485 -4.33 -31.20 26.89
N MET A 486 -5.27 -30.73 26.07
CA MET A 486 -5.55 -29.32 25.86
C MET A 486 -6.96 -28.98 26.35
N GLU A 487 -7.10 -27.84 27.01
CA GLU A 487 -8.35 -27.23 27.41
C GLU A 487 -8.62 -26.01 26.54
N LEU A 488 -9.84 -25.86 26.01
CA LEU A 488 -10.27 -24.66 25.29
C LEU A 488 -10.76 -23.61 26.29
N LEU A 489 -10.00 -22.53 26.47
CA LEU A 489 -10.37 -21.41 27.35
C LEU A 489 -11.38 -20.48 26.69
N SER A 490 -11.08 -20.04 25.46
CA SER A 490 -11.92 -19.09 24.75
C SER A 490 -11.80 -19.21 23.24
N ARG A 491 -12.79 -18.66 22.53
CA ARG A 491 -12.75 -18.47 21.09
C ARG A 491 -13.46 -17.19 20.69
N LYS A 492 -12.86 -16.36 19.85
CA LYS A 492 -13.46 -15.10 19.39
C LYS A 492 -13.22 -14.92 17.89
N ARG A 493 -14.29 -14.60 17.16
CA ARG A 493 -14.20 -14.24 15.75
C ARG A 493 -13.70 -12.80 15.63
N THR A 494 -12.96 -12.54 14.55
CA THR A 494 -12.46 -11.22 14.18
C THR A 494 -12.67 -11.02 12.68
N GLU A 495 -12.56 -9.79 12.19
CA GLU A 495 -12.48 -9.53 10.76
C GLU A 495 -11.27 -8.66 10.43
N ALA A 496 -10.45 -9.12 9.49
CA ALA A 496 -9.26 -8.38 9.06
C ALA A 496 -9.03 -8.58 7.55
N GLY A 497 -8.94 -7.49 6.80
CA GLY A 497 -8.67 -7.52 5.36
C GLY A 497 -9.69 -8.31 4.55
N GLY A 498 -10.97 -8.27 4.95
CA GLY A 498 -12.08 -9.02 4.32
C GLY A 498 -12.12 -10.51 4.65
N LEU A 499 -11.30 -10.97 5.59
CA LEU A 499 -11.30 -12.34 6.11
C LEU A 499 -11.92 -12.36 7.51
N LEU A 500 -12.53 -13.48 7.91
CA LEU A 500 -13.18 -13.70 9.21
C LEU A 500 -12.46 -14.73 10.10
N PRO A 501 -11.17 -14.54 10.45
CA PRO A 501 -10.43 -15.52 11.24
C PRO A 501 -10.87 -15.52 12.70
N THR A 502 -10.69 -16.67 13.35
CA THR A 502 -11.01 -16.90 14.76
C THR A 502 -9.72 -17.05 15.56
N VAL A 503 -9.67 -16.40 16.71
CA VAL A 503 -8.68 -16.63 17.77
C VAL A 503 -9.19 -17.75 18.65
N PHE A 504 -8.39 -18.80 18.83
CA PHE A 504 -8.60 -19.88 19.78
C PHE A 504 -7.54 -19.80 20.85
N LEU A 505 -7.96 -19.85 22.12
CA LEU A 505 -7.07 -19.84 23.25
C LEU A 505 -7.17 -21.16 23.98
N LEU A 506 -6.05 -21.87 24.06
CA LEU A 506 -5.95 -23.19 24.68
C LEU A 506 -4.98 -23.14 25.86
N ARG A 507 -5.21 -23.99 26.86
CA ARG A 507 -4.29 -24.24 27.97
C ARG A 507 -3.88 -25.71 27.97
N ARG A 508 -2.60 -26.00 28.19
CA ARG A 508 -2.15 -27.37 28.46
C ARG A 508 -2.57 -27.77 29.87
N LYS A 509 -3.26 -28.91 30.01
CA LYS A 509 -3.71 -29.44 31.30
C LYS A 509 -2.57 -29.88 32.21
#